data_AF-A0A0L1IX94-F1
#
_entry.id   AF-A0A0L1IX94-F1
#
_cell.length_a   1.000
_cell.length_b   1.000
_cell.length_c   1.000
_cell.angle_alpha   90.00
_cell.angle_beta   90.00
_cell.angle_gamma   90.00
#
_symmetry.space_group_name_H-M   'P 1'
#
loop_
_entity.id
_entity.type
_entity.pdbx_description
1 polymer ?
#
loop_
_entity_poly.entity_id
_entity_poly.type
_entity_poly.pdbx_seq_one_letter_code
_entity_poly.pdbx_strand_id
1 'polypeptide(L)'
;MATPTSTLSPHERTRVEDYLNDKIQVSADFESLDSLLSSLRSQHELQRKQLAEAQEALSKATKASSDHAEATRKRAEAFNEHQADIDRRLKALTGSDASDEAAKRFEASIEKLRKLELSKGYVSLLKEAEELSKEALTSIQHSPKLAIKPYTRLRTIVQSLKEAQPAAEGAAPHLVDYIGKLASALRDHMKTDFTKRLQGTLEEMKWPSKDLYFPDNLRAQWKEYV
;
A
#
# COMPACT_ATOMS: atom_id res chain seq x y z
N MET A 1 -71.31 -24.96 -48.90
CA MET A 1 -71.61 -24.55 -47.52
C MET A 1 -71.47 -23.03 -47.46
N ALA A 2 -72.59 -22.30 -47.60
CA ALA A 2 -72.57 -20.83 -47.67
C ALA A 2 -72.48 -20.24 -46.25
N THR A 3 -71.52 -19.34 -46.04
CA THR A 3 -71.31 -18.60 -44.80
C THR A 3 -72.46 -17.62 -44.52
N PRO A 4 -72.85 -17.41 -43.25
CA PRO A 4 -73.97 -16.53 -42.93
C PRO A 4 -73.63 -15.07 -43.21
N THR A 5 -74.58 -14.38 -43.84
CA THR A 5 -74.58 -12.93 -44.05
C THR A 5 -74.52 -12.22 -42.70
N SER A 6 -73.45 -11.45 -42.45
CA SER A 6 -73.36 -10.56 -41.28
C SER A 6 -74.52 -9.56 -41.30
N THR A 7 -75.39 -9.64 -40.31
CA THR A 7 -76.51 -8.72 -40.12
C THR A 7 -75.98 -7.39 -39.57
N LEU A 8 -75.96 -6.37 -40.42
CA LEU A 8 -75.62 -4.99 -40.04
C LEU A 8 -76.54 -4.51 -38.91
N SER A 9 -75.97 -3.83 -37.90
CA SER A 9 -76.71 -3.23 -36.78
C SER A 9 -77.61 -2.07 -37.26
N PRO A 10 -78.65 -1.67 -36.50
CA PRO A 10 -79.58 -0.61 -36.92
C PRO A 10 -78.89 0.70 -37.29
N HIS A 11 -77.86 1.08 -36.53
CA HIS A 11 -77.08 2.29 -36.77
C HIS A 11 -76.20 2.21 -38.02
N GLU A 12 -75.66 1.02 -38.33
CA GLU A 12 -74.90 0.80 -39.57
C GLU A 12 -75.82 0.87 -40.80
N ARG A 13 -77.07 0.38 -40.69
CA ARG A 13 -78.06 0.48 -41.78
C ARG A 13 -78.40 1.92 -42.10
N THR A 14 -78.71 2.74 -41.09
CA THR A 14 -79.01 4.16 -41.30
C THR A 14 -77.84 4.91 -41.93
N ARG A 15 -76.59 4.63 -41.50
CA ARG A 15 -75.40 5.25 -42.11
C ARG A 15 -75.16 4.82 -43.54
N VAL A 16 -75.45 3.56 -43.86
CA VAL A 16 -75.35 3.05 -45.24
C VAL A 16 -76.43 3.69 -46.12
N GLU A 17 -77.67 3.80 -45.62
CA GLU A 17 -78.76 4.50 -46.32
C GLU A 17 -78.43 5.96 -46.57
N ASP A 18 -77.98 6.70 -45.55
CA ASP A 18 -77.59 8.11 -45.69
C ASP A 18 -76.45 8.29 -46.70
N TYR A 19 -75.45 7.40 -46.67
CA TYR A 19 -74.33 7.43 -47.62
C TYR A 19 -74.77 7.13 -49.06
N LEU A 20 -75.64 6.14 -49.25
CA LEU A 20 -76.18 5.81 -50.56
C LEU A 20 -77.04 6.95 -51.11
N ASN A 21 -77.82 7.60 -50.24
CA ASN A 21 -78.66 8.74 -50.58
C ASN A 21 -77.82 10.02 -50.89
N ASP A 22 -76.65 10.17 -50.25
CA ASP A 22 -75.69 11.26 -50.56
C ASP A 22 -74.98 11.04 -51.90
N LYS A 23 -74.71 9.78 -52.29
CA LYS A 23 -73.93 9.45 -53.49
C LYS A 23 -74.75 9.18 -54.75
N ILE A 24 -76.05 8.95 -54.62
CA ILE A 24 -76.95 8.68 -55.74
C ILE A 24 -78.17 9.61 -55.62
N GLN A 25 -78.05 10.84 -56.15
CA GLN A 25 -79.10 11.87 -56.06
C GLN A 25 -79.85 12.06 -57.37
N VAL A 26 -79.20 11.82 -58.52
CA VAL A 26 -79.77 12.02 -59.86
C VAL A 26 -79.50 10.79 -60.74
N SER A 27 -80.33 10.56 -61.76
CA SER A 27 -80.22 9.41 -62.66
C SER A 27 -78.88 9.31 -63.41
N ALA A 28 -78.14 10.41 -63.56
CA ALA A 28 -76.80 10.43 -64.16
C ALA A 28 -75.71 9.85 -63.22
N ASP A 29 -75.92 9.83 -61.91
CA ASP A 29 -74.96 9.29 -60.93
C ASP A 29 -74.82 7.78 -61.03
N PHE A 30 -75.81 7.10 -61.63
CA PHE A 30 -75.74 5.68 -61.93
C PHE A 30 -74.64 5.33 -62.94
N GLU A 31 -74.19 6.29 -63.77
CA GLU A 31 -73.03 6.11 -64.65
C GLU A 31 -71.70 6.04 -63.85
N SER A 32 -71.66 6.61 -62.64
CA SER A 32 -70.49 6.60 -61.75
C SER A 32 -70.45 5.42 -60.77
N LEU A 33 -71.50 4.60 -60.75
CA LEU A 33 -71.73 3.56 -59.73
C LEU A 33 -70.66 2.47 -59.74
N ASP A 34 -70.15 2.11 -60.92
CA ASP A 34 -69.03 1.17 -61.04
C ASP A 34 -67.73 1.71 -60.44
N SER A 35 -67.47 3.02 -60.57
CA SER A 35 -66.30 3.66 -59.97
C SER A 35 -66.38 3.71 -58.44
N LEU A 36 -67.58 3.98 -57.91
CA LEU A 36 -67.87 3.94 -56.47
C LEU A 36 -67.74 2.53 -55.90
N LEU A 37 -68.29 1.52 -56.59
CA LEU A 37 -68.14 0.11 -56.18
C LEU A 37 -66.69 -0.36 -56.23
N SER A 38 -65.92 0.06 -57.24
CA SER A 38 -64.49 -0.22 -57.33
C SER A 38 -63.70 0.44 -56.20
N SER A 39 -64.00 1.71 -55.89
CA SER A 39 -63.38 2.44 -54.76
C SER A 39 -63.73 1.82 -53.41
N LEU A 40 -64.98 1.40 -53.21
CA LEU A 40 -65.40 0.77 -51.96
C LEU A 40 -64.76 -0.61 -51.78
N ARG A 41 -64.63 -1.39 -52.86
CA ARG A 41 -63.91 -2.67 -52.84
C ARG A 41 -62.43 -2.47 -52.50
N SER A 42 -61.75 -1.50 -53.11
CA SER A 42 -60.34 -1.24 -52.83
C SER A 42 -60.12 -0.71 -51.40
N GLN A 43 -61.00 0.15 -50.90
CA GLN A 43 -60.96 0.61 -49.50
C GLN A 43 -61.20 -0.54 -48.51
N HIS A 44 -62.14 -1.43 -48.78
CA HIS A 44 -62.44 -2.57 -47.93
C HIS A 44 -61.28 -3.60 -47.93
N GLU A 45 -60.65 -3.84 -49.08
CA GLU A 45 -59.43 -4.65 -49.15
C GLU A 45 -58.28 -4.03 -48.36
N LEU A 46 -58.08 -2.71 -48.48
CA LEU A 46 -57.07 -1.98 -47.72
C LEU A 46 -57.32 -2.05 -46.21
N GLN A 47 -58.55 -1.84 -45.75
CA GLN A 47 -58.90 -1.92 -44.33
C GLN A 47 -58.71 -3.33 -43.77
N ARG A 48 -59.06 -4.36 -44.54
CA ARG A 48 -58.79 -5.76 -44.14
C ARG A 48 -57.30 -6.03 -43.97
N LYS A 49 -56.49 -5.51 -44.91
CA LYS A 49 -55.04 -5.64 -44.83
C LYS A 49 -54.47 -4.90 -43.61
N GLN A 50 -54.92 -3.68 -43.36
CA GLN A 50 -54.51 -2.89 -42.20
C GLN A 50 -54.91 -3.53 -40.86
N LEU A 51 -56.11 -4.12 -40.78
CA LEU A 51 -56.53 -4.86 -39.59
C LEU A 51 -55.67 -6.10 -39.34
N ALA A 52 -55.36 -6.87 -40.39
CA ALA A 52 -54.48 -8.02 -40.29
C ALA A 52 -53.07 -7.61 -39.83
N GLU A 53 -52.51 -6.55 -40.41
CA GLU A 53 -51.20 -6.01 -40.04
C GLU A 53 -51.19 -5.47 -38.60
N ALA A 54 -52.24 -4.75 -38.18
CA ALA A 54 -52.37 -4.23 -36.82
C ALA A 54 -52.49 -5.36 -35.79
N GLN A 55 -53.25 -6.41 -36.10
CA GLN A 55 -53.41 -7.58 -35.23
C GLN A 55 -52.10 -8.38 -35.11
N GLU A 56 -51.37 -8.53 -36.21
CA GLU A 56 -50.04 -9.14 -36.20
C GLU A 56 -49.05 -8.28 -35.38
N ALA A 57 -49.02 -6.97 -35.61
CA ALA A 57 -48.16 -6.04 -34.87
C ALA A 57 -48.47 -6.07 -33.36
N LEU A 58 -49.75 -6.08 -32.98
CA LEU A 58 -50.18 -6.18 -31.58
C LEU A 58 -49.71 -7.49 -30.95
N SER A 59 -49.87 -8.62 -31.65
CA SER A 59 -49.41 -9.92 -31.14
C SER A 59 -47.89 -9.96 -30.94
N LYS A 60 -47.12 -9.42 -31.89
CA LYS A 60 -45.66 -9.32 -31.82
C LYS A 60 -45.22 -8.41 -30.66
N ALA A 61 -45.86 -7.24 -30.52
CA ALA A 61 -45.56 -6.30 -29.44
C ALA A 61 -45.89 -6.90 -28.06
N THR A 62 -47.03 -7.59 -27.93
CA THR A 62 -47.43 -8.26 -26.69
C THR A 62 -46.43 -9.36 -26.31
N LYS A 63 -46.02 -10.18 -27.28
CA LYS A 63 -45.02 -11.22 -27.06
C LYS A 63 -43.66 -10.63 -26.66
N ALA A 64 -43.18 -9.64 -27.41
CA ALA A 64 -41.92 -8.96 -27.10
C ALA A 64 -41.94 -8.32 -25.69
N SER A 65 -43.07 -7.73 -25.29
CA SER A 65 -43.23 -7.17 -23.94
C SER A 65 -43.17 -8.24 -22.86
N SER A 66 -43.82 -9.38 -23.07
CA SER A 66 -43.78 -10.52 -22.14
C SER A 66 -42.36 -11.08 -22.01
N ASP A 67 -41.71 -11.32 -23.15
CA ASP A 67 -40.34 -11.86 -23.20
C ASP A 67 -39.36 -10.90 -22.51
N HIS A 68 -39.53 -9.58 -22.70
CA HIS A 68 -38.71 -8.56 -22.05
C HIS A 68 -38.93 -8.52 -20.52
N ALA A 69 -40.19 -8.62 -20.07
CA ALA A 69 -40.50 -8.67 -18.64
C ALA A 69 -39.87 -9.91 -17.97
N GLU A 70 -39.97 -11.08 -18.60
CA GLU A 70 -39.35 -12.31 -18.10
C GLU A 70 -37.82 -12.21 -18.08
N ALA A 71 -37.21 -11.70 -19.15
CA ALA A 71 -35.76 -11.51 -19.23
C ALA A 71 -35.25 -10.54 -18.15
N THR A 72 -35.99 -9.45 -17.90
CA THR A 72 -35.63 -8.46 -16.87
C THR A 72 -35.74 -9.07 -15.48
N ARG A 73 -36.79 -9.86 -15.22
CA ARG A 73 -36.96 -10.57 -13.95
C ARG A 73 -35.81 -11.56 -13.70
N LYS A 74 -35.44 -12.39 -14.70
CA LYS A 74 -34.31 -13.32 -14.57
C LYS A 74 -32.99 -12.62 -14.29
N ARG A 75 -32.74 -11.46 -14.93
CA ARG A 75 -31.56 -10.64 -14.66
C ARG A 75 -31.55 -10.10 -13.24
N ALA A 76 -32.69 -9.66 -12.72
CA ALA A 76 -32.81 -9.19 -11.34
C ALA A 76 -32.56 -10.30 -10.32
N GLU A 77 -33.09 -11.50 -10.57
CA GLU A 77 -32.84 -12.69 -9.74
C GLU A 77 -31.35 -13.04 -9.72
N ALA A 78 -30.70 -13.14 -10.89
CA ALA A 78 -29.27 -13.42 -10.99
C ALA A 78 -28.39 -12.34 -10.34
N PHE A 79 -28.76 -11.06 -10.48
CA PHE A 79 -28.06 -9.96 -9.82
C PHE A 79 -28.12 -10.07 -8.31
N ASN A 80 -29.29 -10.39 -7.75
CA ASN A 80 -29.46 -10.58 -6.31
C ASN A 80 -28.63 -11.76 -5.77
N GLU A 81 -28.57 -12.87 -6.52
CA GLU A 81 -27.72 -14.01 -6.16
C GLU A 81 -26.24 -13.63 -6.15
N HIS A 82 -25.77 -12.89 -7.17
CA HIS A 82 -24.40 -12.38 -7.20
C HIS A 82 -24.10 -11.42 -6.05
N GLN A 83 -25.04 -10.54 -5.71
CA GLN A 83 -24.85 -9.62 -4.61
C GLN A 83 -24.76 -10.35 -3.26
N ALA A 84 -25.59 -11.38 -3.04
CA ALA A 84 -25.53 -12.22 -1.85
C ALA A 84 -24.20 -12.99 -1.74
N ASP A 85 -23.63 -13.47 -2.85
CA ASP A 85 -22.31 -14.11 -2.85
C ASP A 85 -21.20 -13.11 -2.51
N ILE A 86 -21.23 -11.91 -3.12
CA ILE A 86 -20.28 -10.84 -2.85
C ILE A 86 -20.33 -10.45 -1.38
N ASP A 87 -21.52 -10.24 -0.81
CA ASP A 87 -21.69 -9.88 0.60
C ASP A 87 -21.17 -10.97 1.54
N ARG A 88 -21.41 -12.25 1.21
CA ARG A 88 -20.88 -13.38 1.98
C ARG A 88 -19.35 -13.40 1.95
N ARG A 89 -18.75 -13.19 0.78
CA ARG A 89 -17.28 -13.15 0.62
C ARG A 89 -16.67 -11.94 1.29
N LEU A 90 -17.29 -10.77 1.20
CA LEU A 90 -16.88 -9.57 1.91
C LEU A 90 -16.90 -9.80 3.43
N LYS A 91 -17.97 -10.40 3.96
CA LYS A 91 -18.08 -10.72 5.39
C LYS A 91 -17.05 -11.75 5.84
N ALA A 92 -16.74 -12.75 5.01
CA ALA A 92 -15.68 -13.72 5.29
C ALA A 92 -14.28 -13.09 5.26
N LEU A 93 -14.04 -12.15 4.34
CA LEU A 93 -12.76 -11.44 4.22
C LEU A 93 -12.56 -10.42 5.35
N THR A 94 -13.59 -9.66 5.68
CA THR A 94 -13.55 -8.67 6.77
C THR A 94 -13.60 -9.30 8.16
N GLY A 95 -14.22 -10.48 8.31
CA GLY A 95 -14.18 -11.27 9.55
C GLY A 95 -12.97 -12.21 9.65
N SER A 96 -12.13 -12.27 8.61
CA SER A 96 -10.90 -13.06 8.62
C SER A 96 -9.80 -12.27 9.34
N ASP A 97 -9.71 -12.46 10.65
CA ASP A 97 -8.59 -12.00 11.49
C ASP A 97 -7.23 -12.57 11.04
N ALA A 98 -7.18 -13.46 10.04
CA ALA A 98 -5.95 -14.07 9.56
C ALA A 98 -4.91 -13.04 9.09
N SER A 99 -5.34 -11.94 8.48
CA SER A 99 -4.42 -10.85 8.08
C SER A 99 -3.90 -10.08 9.28
N ASP A 100 -4.77 -9.76 10.24
CA ASP A 100 -4.40 -9.00 11.44
C ASP A 100 -3.54 -9.83 12.40
N GLU A 101 -3.82 -11.12 12.53
CA GLU A 101 -3.04 -12.08 13.31
C GLU A 101 -1.66 -12.32 12.67
N ALA A 102 -1.58 -12.39 11.34
CA ALA A 102 -0.32 -12.47 10.62
C ALA A 102 0.51 -11.19 10.83
N ALA A 103 -0.12 -10.01 10.73
CA ALA A 103 0.52 -8.72 10.97
C ALA A 103 1.06 -8.63 12.41
N LYS A 104 0.25 -9.00 13.43
CA LYS A 104 0.67 -9.03 14.84
C LYS A 104 1.85 -9.97 15.08
N ARG A 105 1.84 -11.17 14.49
CA ARG A 105 2.96 -12.12 14.60
C ARG A 105 4.22 -11.60 13.94
N PHE A 106 4.09 -10.92 12.80
CA PHE A 106 5.20 -10.30 12.11
C PHE A 106 5.80 -9.16 12.94
N GLU A 107 4.97 -8.26 13.45
CA GLU A 107 5.37 -7.16 14.32
C GLU A 107 6.10 -7.67 15.59
N ALA A 108 5.55 -8.70 16.25
CA ALA A 108 6.20 -9.34 17.38
C ALA A 108 7.56 -9.97 17.04
N SER A 109 7.71 -10.48 15.82
CA SER A 109 8.97 -11.08 15.34
C SER A 109 10.00 -10.01 15.00
N ILE A 110 9.60 -8.91 14.36
CA ILE A 110 10.45 -7.75 14.08
C ILE A 110 10.95 -7.11 15.38
N GLU A 111 10.10 -6.99 16.39
CA GLU A 111 10.50 -6.43 17.68
C GLU A 111 11.55 -7.33 18.38
N LYS A 112 11.41 -8.65 18.30
CA LYS A 112 12.43 -9.59 18.79
C LYS A 112 13.74 -9.45 18.03
N LEU A 113 13.70 -9.32 16.71
CA LEU A 113 14.88 -9.13 15.87
C LEU A 113 15.61 -7.83 16.24
N ARG A 114 14.87 -6.72 16.38
CA ARG A 114 15.41 -5.43 16.80
C ARG A 114 16.12 -5.50 18.15
N LYS A 115 15.55 -6.21 19.13
CA LYS A 115 16.19 -6.42 20.45
C LYS A 115 17.48 -7.24 20.34
N LEU A 116 17.50 -8.26 19.48
CA LEU A 116 18.69 -9.07 19.23
C LEU A 116 19.80 -8.25 18.56
N GLU A 117 19.46 -7.44 17.56
CA GLU A 117 20.41 -6.56 16.88
C GLU A 117 21.01 -5.52 17.83
N LEU A 118 20.19 -4.91 18.68
CA LEU A 118 20.66 -3.97 19.70
C LEU A 118 21.63 -4.65 20.68
N SER A 119 21.28 -5.86 21.13
CA SER A 119 22.14 -6.64 22.04
C SER A 119 23.46 -7.02 21.38
N LYS A 120 23.44 -7.41 20.11
CA LYS A 120 24.65 -7.70 19.32
C LYS A 120 25.52 -6.45 19.15
N GLY A 121 24.91 -5.31 18.83
CA GLY A 121 25.60 -4.02 18.73
C GLY A 121 26.27 -3.63 20.05
N TYR A 122 25.56 -3.78 21.17
CA TYR A 122 26.08 -3.53 22.52
C TYR A 122 27.32 -4.38 22.84
N VAL A 123 27.24 -5.70 22.61
CA VAL A 123 28.35 -6.62 22.87
C VAL A 123 29.54 -6.34 21.94
N SER A 124 29.27 -6.04 20.67
CA SER A 124 30.33 -5.70 19.70
C SER A 124 31.10 -4.45 20.13
N LEU A 125 30.40 -3.42 20.60
CA LEU A 125 31.02 -2.17 21.01
C LEU A 125 31.84 -2.33 22.29
N LEU A 126 31.33 -3.11 23.25
CA LEU A 126 32.08 -3.48 24.44
C LEU A 126 33.37 -4.22 24.09
N LYS A 127 33.27 -5.21 23.20
CA LYS A 127 34.43 -5.98 22.75
C LYS A 127 35.47 -5.10 22.07
N GLU A 128 35.06 -4.22 21.16
CA GLU A 128 35.98 -3.28 20.50
C GLU A 128 36.67 -2.35 21.52
N ALA A 129 35.92 -1.82 22.48
CA ALA A 129 36.47 -0.95 23.52
C ALA A 129 37.51 -1.67 24.40
N GLU A 130 37.23 -2.92 24.79
CA GLU A 130 38.15 -3.74 25.58
C GLU A 130 39.40 -4.13 24.79
N GLU A 131 39.26 -4.50 23.52
CA GLU A 131 40.39 -4.81 22.64
C GLU A 131 41.31 -3.59 22.45
N LEU A 132 40.74 -2.41 22.20
CA LEU A 132 41.50 -1.15 22.09
C LEU A 132 42.21 -0.82 23.40
N SER A 133 41.57 -1.04 24.55
CA SER A 133 42.21 -0.83 25.84
C SER A 133 43.38 -1.78 26.07
N LYS A 134 43.21 -3.05 25.72
CA LYS A 134 44.25 -4.06 25.84
C LYS A 134 45.43 -3.75 24.91
N GLU A 135 45.17 -3.40 23.66
CA GLU A 135 46.19 -3.00 22.68
C GLU A 135 46.97 -1.77 23.15
N ALA A 136 46.28 -0.78 23.72
CA ALA A 136 46.92 0.38 24.31
C ALA A 136 47.82 -0.01 25.49
N LEU A 137 47.33 -0.83 26.43
CA LEU A 137 48.10 -1.28 27.59
C LEU A 137 49.36 -2.06 27.20
N THR A 138 49.26 -2.97 26.22
CA THR A 138 50.45 -3.69 25.70
C THR A 138 51.41 -2.74 25.00
N SER A 139 50.89 -1.78 24.25
CA SER A 139 51.71 -0.80 23.53
C SER A 139 52.41 0.17 24.49
N ILE A 140 51.82 0.52 25.64
CA ILE A 140 52.47 1.38 26.65
C ILE A 140 53.78 0.76 27.12
N GLN A 141 53.81 -0.56 27.32
CA GLN A 141 54.99 -1.26 27.83
C GLN A 141 56.14 -1.26 26.81
N HIS A 142 55.83 -1.57 25.55
CA HIS A 142 56.85 -1.79 24.50
C HIS A 142 57.13 -0.58 23.62
N SER A 143 56.14 0.27 23.34
CA SER A 143 56.22 1.39 22.40
C SER A 143 55.19 2.48 22.74
N PRO A 144 55.51 3.39 23.68
CA PRO A 144 54.62 4.45 24.18
C PRO A 144 53.82 5.21 23.11
N LYS A 145 54.45 5.54 21.98
CA LYS A 145 53.81 6.25 20.86
C LYS A 145 52.68 5.45 20.20
N LEU A 146 52.83 4.13 20.11
CA LEU A 146 51.84 3.27 19.49
C LEU A 146 50.56 3.17 20.34
N ALA A 147 50.64 3.40 21.66
CA ALA A 147 49.49 3.39 22.55
C ALA A 147 48.54 4.59 22.37
N ILE A 148 49.02 5.69 21.77
CA ILE A 148 48.22 6.91 21.56
C ILE A 148 47.09 6.64 20.56
N LYS A 149 47.36 5.85 19.52
CA LYS A 149 46.39 5.52 18.46
C LYS A 149 45.15 4.76 18.98
N PRO A 150 45.28 3.62 19.69
CA PRO A 150 44.13 2.91 20.25
C PRO A 150 43.40 3.73 21.32
N TYR A 151 44.13 4.50 22.15
CA TYR A 151 43.50 5.43 23.10
C TYR A 151 42.65 6.51 22.41
N THR A 152 43.16 7.10 21.33
CA THR A 152 42.44 8.13 20.57
C THR A 152 41.16 7.56 19.97
N ARG A 153 41.23 6.34 19.40
CA ARG A 153 40.06 5.65 18.85
C ARG A 153 39.02 5.36 19.93
N LEU A 154 39.44 4.85 21.09
CA LEU A 154 38.56 4.63 22.23
C LEU A 154 37.89 5.93 22.70
N ARG A 155 38.63 7.04 22.72
CA ARG A 155 38.09 8.35 23.08
C ARG A 155 37.05 8.85 22.09
N THR A 156 37.27 8.63 20.79
CA THR A 156 36.29 8.96 19.74
C THR A 156 35.00 8.16 19.94
N ILE A 157 35.10 6.87 20.26
CA ILE A 157 33.93 6.02 20.55
C ILE A 157 33.12 6.57 21.75
N VAL A 158 33.80 6.93 22.84
CA VAL A 158 33.13 7.55 24.01
C VAL A 158 32.42 8.85 23.64
N GLN A 159 33.05 9.68 22.80
CA GLN A 159 32.47 10.95 22.38
C GLN A 159 31.23 10.74 21.50
N SER A 160 31.31 9.85 20.51
CA SER A 160 30.16 9.54 19.65
C SER A 160 29.01 8.91 20.42
N LEU A 161 29.30 8.08 21.43
CA LEU A 161 28.31 7.51 22.34
C LEU A 161 27.57 8.58 23.14
N LYS A 162 28.30 9.57 23.67
CA LYS A 162 27.71 10.70 24.42
C LYS A 162 26.83 11.58 23.53
N GLU A 163 27.25 11.81 22.29
CA GLU A 163 26.49 12.61 21.32
C GLU A 163 25.22 11.88 20.85
N ALA A 164 25.27 10.56 20.73
CA ALA A 164 24.11 9.73 20.35
C ALA A 164 23.11 9.51 21.50
N GLN A 165 23.53 9.68 22.75
CA GLN A 165 22.72 9.38 23.94
C GLN A 165 21.39 10.15 24.02
N PRO A 166 21.31 11.46 23.71
CA PRO A 166 20.04 12.21 23.75
C PRO A 166 19.05 11.72 22.69
N ALA A 167 19.53 11.40 21.48
CA ALA A 167 18.70 10.90 20.39
C ALA A 167 18.15 9.49 20.66
N ALA A 168 18.80 8.75 21.56
CA ALA A 168 18.36 7.44 22.03
C ALA A 168 17.48 7.51 23.29
N GLU A 169 16.99 8.70 23.69
CA GLU A 169 16.23 8.93 24.92
C GLU A 169 16.93 8.40 26.18
N GLY A 170 18.27 8.39 26.17
CA GLY A 170 19.07 7.82 27.27
C GLY A 170 19.12 6.30 27.28
N ALA A 171 18.75 5.59 26.21
CA ALA A 171 18.95 4.15 26.10
C ALA A 171 20.43 3.80 26.25
N ALA A 172 20.72 2.82 27.11
CA ALA A 172 22.06 2.31 27.46
C ALA A 172 23.01 3.30 28.18
N PRO A 173 22.60 3.94 29.30
CA PRO A 173 23.49 4.84 30.06
C PRO A 173 24.69 4.07 30.65
N HIS A 174 24.52 2.78 30.93
CA HIS A 174 25.58 1.90 31.41
C HIS A 174 26.71 1.68 30.40
N LEU A 175 26.41 1.68 29.10
CA LEU A 175 27.42 1.51 28.04
C LEU A 175 28.36 2.73 28.00
N VAL A 176 27.76 3.91 28.01
CA VAL A 176 28.48 5.18 27.99
C VAL A 176 29.33 5.34 29.25
N ASP A 177 28.78 5.00 30.42
CA ASP A 177 29.50 5.05 31.69
C ASP A 177 30.66 4.05 31.74
N TYR A 178 30.43 2.79 31.35
CA TYR A 178 31.47 1.75 31.38
C TYR A 178 32.62 2.07 30.43
N ILE A 179 32.33 2.36 29.15
CA ILE A 179 33.38 2.70 28.17
C ILE A 179 34.08 4.01 28.57
N GLY A 180 33.33 4.97 29.14
CA GLY A 180 33.90 6.21 29.69
C GLY A 180 34.87 5.98 30.85
N LYS A 181 34.53 5.08 31.79
CA LYS A 181 35.41 4.67 32.90
C LYS A 181 36.65 3.95 32.38
N LEU A 182 36.49 3.05 31.43
CA LEU A 182 37.58 2.30 30.80
C LEU A 182 38.55 3.24 30.07
N ALA A 183 38.05 4.22 29.32
CA ALA A 183 38.88 5.24 28.68
C ALA A 183 39.60 6.15 29.69
N SER A 184 38.94 6.49 30.80
CA SER A 184 39.53 7.32 31.86
C SER A 184 40.64 6.57 32.60
N ALA A 185 40.40 5.31 32.97
CA ALA A 185 41.40 4.45 33.61
C ALA A 185 42.64 4.25 32.71
N LEU A 186 42.43 4.03 31.41
CA LEU A 186 43.53 3.92 30.45
C LEU A 186 44.34 5.22 30.35
N ARG A 187 43.66 6.37 30.30
CA ARG A 187 44.33 7.68 30.28
C ARG A 187 45.20 7.88 31.52
N ASP A 188 44.67 7.55 32.69
CA ASP A 188 45.40 7.72 33.95
C ASP A 188 46.61 6.79 34.00
N HIS A 189 46.47 5.54 33.53
CA HIS A 189 47.58 4.62 33.39
C HIS A 189 48.68 5.13 32.44
N MET A 190 48.30 5.59 31.25
CA MET A 190 49.23 6.21 30.29
C MET A 190 49.93 7.42 30.90
N LYS A 191 49.18 8.30 31.57
CA LYS A 191 49.74 9.49 32.22
C LYS A 191 50.77 9.11 33.27
N THR A 192 50.45 8.16 34.15
CA THR A 192 51.36 7.70 35.20
C THR A 192 52.63 7.08 34.60
N ASP A 193 52.50 6.21 33.61
CA ASP A 193 53.65 5.56 32.98
C ASP A 193 54.56 6.58 32.26
N PHE A 194 53.99 7.47 31.45
CA PHE A 194 54.75 8.50 30.75
C PHE A 194 55.40 9.50 31.70
N THR A 195 54.71 9.88 32.78
CA THR A 195 55.29 10.77 33.80
C THR A 195 56.47 10.10 34.49
N LYS A 196 56.37 8.81 34.84
CA LYS A 196 57.48 8.06 35.44
C LYS A 196 58.68 7.94 34.51
N ARG A 197 58.45 7.64 33.22
CA ARG A 197 59.52 7.57 32.21
C ARG A 197 60.18 8.94 32.00
N LEU A 198 59.38 10.00 31.91
CA LEU A 198 59.89 11.36 31.80
C LEU A 198 60.72 11.76 33.02
N GLN A 199 60.23 11.45 34.23
CA GLN A 199 60.96 11.74 35.46
C GLN A 199 62.28 10.96 35.52
N GLY A 200 62.28 9.65 35.22
CA GLY A 200 63.50 8.85 35.20
C GLY A 200 64.53 9.35 34.20
N THR A 201 64.09 9.72 32.99
CA THR A 201 64.99 10.31 31.99
C THR A 201 65.54 11.68 32.41
N LEU A 202 64.72 12.53 33.04
CA LEU A 202 65.19 13.82 33.58
C LEU A 202 66.19 13.64 34.73
N GLU A 203 65.97 12.65 35.60
CA GLU A 203 66.91 12.28 36.68
C GLU A 203 68.24 11.77 36.11
N GLU A 204 68.20 10.92 35.08
CA GLU A 204 69.40 10.45 34.36
C GLU A 204 70.15 11.59 33.65
N MET A 205 69.42 12.61 33.17
CA MET A 205 70.01 13.84 32.62
C MET A 205 70.60 14.78 33.69
N LYS A 206 70.44 14.44 34.97
CA LYS A 206 70.73 15.30 36.12
C LYS A 206 69.97 16.62 36.08
N TRP A 207 68.81 16.70 35.41
CA TRP A 207 67.97 17.88 35.43
C TRP A 207 67.27 18.03 36.78
N PRO A 208 67.14 19.24 37.39
CA PRO A 208 67.52 20.56 36.90
C PRO A 208 68.89 21.06 37.44
N SER A 209 69.94 20.25 37.35
CA SER A 209 71.30 20.65 37.78
C SER A 209 72.02 21.42 36.67
N LYS A 210 73.07 22.17 37.04
CA LYS A 210 73.87 22.97 36.09
C LYS A 210 74.69 22.12 35.11
N ASP A 211 75.02 20.89 35.48
CA ASP A 211 75.80 19.94 34.68
C ASP A 211 74.89 18.93 34.01
N LEU A 212 74.28 19.35 32.89
CA LEU A 212 73.33 18.56 32.12
C LEU A 212 74.08 17.43 31.38
N TYR A 213 73.76 16.18 31.70
CA TYR A 213 74.41 15.02 31.10
C TYR A 213 73.47 14.38 30.07
N PHE A 214 73.72 14.60 28.78
CA PHE A 214 72.84 14.11 27.71
C PHE A 214 73.61 13.27 26.68
N PRO A 215 73.94 12.01 27.02
CA PRO A 215 74.66 11.11 26.12
C PRO A 215 73.79 10.66 24.93
N ASP A 216 74.43 10.26 23.82
CA ASP A 216 73.75 9.99 22.54
C ASP A 216 72.73 8.83 22.61
N ASN A 217 72.95 7.86 23.50
CA ASN A 217 71.99 6.78 23.79
C ASN A 217 70.69 7.30 24.42
N LEU A 218 70.80 8.25 25.35
CA LEU A 218 69.66 8.89 26.01
C LEU A 218 68.91 9.80 25.02
N ARG A 219 69.64 10.44 24.11
CA ARG A 219 69.07 11.22 23.01
C ARG A 219 68.26 10.37 22.03
N ALA A 220 68.70 9.15 21.74
CA ALA A 220 67.96 8.20 20.92
C ALA A 220 66.65 7.74 21.60
N GLN A 221 66.72 7.37 22.88
CA GLN A 221 65.55 6.98 23.68
C GLN A 221 64.54 8.13 23.83
N TRP A 222 65.02 9.36 24.06
CA TRP A 222 64.16 10.54 24.14
C TRP A 222 63.38 10.79 22.84
N LYS A 223 64.01 10.60 21.67
CA LYS A 223 63.32 10.69 20.36
C LYS A 223 62.29 9.58 20.14
N GLU A 224 62.43 8.46 20.83
CA GLU A 224 61.46 7.36 20.77
C GLU A 224 60.27 7.60 21.71
N TYR A 225 60.47 8.34 22.82
CA TYR A 225 59.44 8.68 23.80
C TYR A 225 58.68 10.00 23.52
N VAL A 226 59.31 10.98 22.86
CA VAL A 226 58.71 12.27 22.43
C VAL A 226 58.32 12.21 20.96
#